data_AF-A0A430RIZ6-F1
#
_entry.id   AF-A0A430RIZ6-F1
#
_cell.length_a   1.000
_cell.length_b   1.000
_cell.length_c   1.000
_cell.angle_alpha   90.00
_cell.angle_beta   90.00
_cell.angle_gamma   90.00
#
_symmetry.space_group_name_H-M   'P 1'
#
loop_
_entity.id
_entity.type
_entity.pdbx_description
1 polymer ?
#
loop_
_entity_poly.entity_id
_entity_poly.type
_entity_poly.pdbx_seq_one_letter_code
_entity_poly.pdbx_strand_id
1 'polypeptide(L)'
;MRLALAHLGRQESLPRLLKILVPLVHQAREEGALALLLPELVLGRQGEEDLPQALEALAGESRMRVVAGYLAQGPRNRLGVFPQGPFYDK
;
A
#
# COMPACT_ATOMS: atom_id res chain seq x y z
N MET A 1 -19.35 4.87 -5.27
CA MET A 1 -18.06 4.23 -4.96
C MET A 1 -17.25 5.17 -4.07
N ARG A 2 -16.74 4.71 -2.93
CA ARG A 2 -15.89 5.51 -2.02
C ARG A 2 -14.46 5.00 -2.06
N LEU A 3 -13.50 5.91 -2.15
CA LEU A 3 -12.07 5.63 -2.13
C LEU A 3 -11.43 6.43 -1.01
N ALA A 4 -10.50 5.84 -0.29
CA ALA A 4 -9.70 6.52 0.71
C ALA A 4 -8.32 6.87 0.13
N LEU A 5 -7.87 8.09 0.36
CA LEU A 5 -6.56 8.57 -0.05
C LEU A 5 -5.69 8.76 1.20
N ALA A 6 -4.62 7.97 1.32
CA ALA A 6 -3.67 8.14 2.41
C ALA A 6 -2.71 9.30 2.08
N HIS A 7 -2.73 10.36 2.88
CA HIS A 7 -1.72 11.40 2.81
C HIS A 7 -0.56 11.03 3.74
N LEU A 8 0.54 10.53 3.17
CA LEU A 8 1.71 10.05 3.91
C LEU A 8 2.98 10.64 3.31
N GLY A 9 3.92 11.01 4.18
CA GLY A 9 5.31 11.22 3.76
C GLY A 9 6.00 9.89 3.47
N ARG A 10 7.22 9.97 2.93
CA ARG A 10 8.09 8.80 2.82
C ARG A 10 8.35 8.22 4.20
N GLN A 11 8.26 6.89 4.31
CA GLN A 11 8.59 6.16 5.53
C GLN A 11 10.00 5.59 5.44
N GLU A 12 10.63 5.45 6.60
CA GLU A 12 12.01 4.97 6.74
C GLU A 12 12.11 3.44 6.74
N SER A 13 11.01 2.74 7.04
CA SER A 13 10.97 1.28 7.10
C SER A 13 9.56 0.71 6.98
N LEU A 14 9.47 -0.56 6.58
CA LEU A 14 8.22 -1.31 6.49
C LEU A 14 7.48 -1.42 7.83
N PRO A 15 8.11 -1.72 8.98
CA PRO A 15 7.40 -1.75 10.26
C PRO A 15 6.75 -0.40 10.61
N ARG A 16 7.43 0.72 10.31
CA ARG A 16 6.90 2.06 10.56
C ARG A 16 5.71 2.36 9.63
N LEU A 17 5.82 1.97 8.36
CA LEU A 17 4.72 2.07 7.40
C LEU A 17 3.50 1.27 7.87
N LEU A 18 3.66 -0.01 8.22
CA LEU A 18 2.55 -0.87 8.66
C LEU A 18 1.86 -0.33 9.92
N LYS A 19 2.62 0.18 10.89
CA LYS A 19 2.06 0.82 12.10
C LYS A 19 1.13 1.99 11.76
N ILE A 20 1.39 2.71 10.67
CA ILE A 20 0.55 3.82 10.19
C ILE A 20 -0.61 3.29 9.34
N LEU A 21 -0.37 2.30 8.48
CA LEU A 21 -1.39 1.81 7.55
C LEU A 21 -2.51 1.02 8.22
N VAL A 22 -2.22 0.22 9.24
CA VAL A 22 -3.22 -0.59 9.96
C VAL A 22 -4.41 0.25 10.42
N PRO A 23 -4.26 1.32 11.23
CA PRO A 23 -5.40 2.12 11.66
C PRO A 23 -6.11 2.83 10.50
N LEU A 24 -5.38 3.30 9.47
CA LEU A 24 -5.98 3.97 8.31
C LEU A 24 -6.86 3.03 7.50
N VAL A 25 -6.42 1.78 7.32
CA VAL A 25 -7.17 0.76 6.61
C VAL A 25 -8.47 0.41 7.34
N HIS A 26 -8.43 0.30 8.67
CA HIS A 26 -9.63 0.07 9.47
C HIS A 26 -10.60 1.25 9.40
N GLN A 27 -10.11 2.48 9.56
CA GLN A 27 -10.94 3.68 9.47
C GLN A 27 -11.59 3.81 8.08
N ALA A 28 -10.80 3.67 7.00
CA ALA A 28 -11.31 3.76 5.64
C ALA A 28 -12.42 2.72 5.38
N ARG A 29 -12.25 1.50 5.89
CA ARG A 29 -13.26 0.44 5.79
C ARG A 29 -14.53 0.79 6.56
N GLU A 30 -14.41 1.30 7.78
CA GLU A 30 -15.55 1.75 8.61
C GLU A 30 -16.33 2.88 7.92
N GLU A 31 -15.63 3.77 7.20
CA GLU A 31 -16.23 4.81 6.38
C GLU A 31 -16.81 4.28 5.04
N GLY A 32 -16.71 2.98 4.77
CA GLY A 32 -17.24 2.32 3.59
C GLY A 32 -16.40 2.52 2.32
N ALA A 33 -15.11 2.81 2.45
CA ALA A 33 -14.19 2.86 1.32
C ALA A 33 -13.94 1.45 0.76
N LEU A 34 -13.84 1.36 -0.57
CA LEU A 34 -13.54 0.10 -1.26
C LEU A 34 -12.03 -0.15 -1.40
N ALA A 35 -11.23 0.91 -1.37
CA ALA A 35 -9.79 0.86 -1.49
C ALA A 35 -9.10 2.01 -0.74
N LEU A 36 -7.90 1.73 -0.26
CA LEU A 36 -6.94 2.72 0.22
C LEU A 36 -5.83 2.92 -0.81
N LEU A 37 -5.66 4.16 -1.28
CA LEU A 37 -4.59 4.53 -2.21
C LEU A 37 -3.45 5.16 -1.44
N LEU A 38 -2.23 4.64 -1.65
CA LEU A 38 -1.01 5.14 -1.04
C LEU A 38 -0.22 6.03 -2.01
N PRO A 39 0.61 6.95 -1.49
CA PRO A 39 1.53 7.74 -2.30
C PRO A 39 2.56 6.88 -3.06
N GLU A 40 3.19 7.47 -4.08
CA GLU A 40 4.27 6.84 -4.84
C GLU A 40 5.50 6.60 -3.95
N LEU A 41 6.09 5.40 -4.05
CA LEU A 41 7.33 4.99 -3.38
C LEU A 41 7.31 5.30 -1.87
N VAL A 42 6.35 4.71 -1.16
CA VAL A 42 6.16 4.88 0.30
C VAL A 42 7.41 4.56 1.13
N LEU A 43 8.30 3.67 0.65
CA LEU A 43 9.60 3.35 1.26
C LEU A 43 10.80 3.96 0.51
N GLY A 44 10.57 4.86 -0.45
CA GLY A 44 11.61 5.49 -1.24
C GLY A 44 12.28 4.57 -2.27
N ARG A 45 13.52 4.89 -2.62
CA ARG A 45 14.29 4.25 -3.70
C ARG A 45 15.10 3.03 -3.27
N GLN A 46 15.20 2.75 -1.98
CA GLN A 46 15.84 1.51 -1.53
C GLN A 46 14.88 0.33 -1.65
N GLY A 47 13.58 0.58 -1.42
CA GLY A 47 12.57 -0.47 -1.39
C GLY A 47 12.81 -1.44 -0.24
N GLU A 48 11.83 -2.30 0.00
CA GLU A 48 12.01 -3.49 0.85
C GLU A 48 11.38 -4.65 0.09
N GLU A 49 12.09 -5.79 0.02
CA GLU A 49 11.65 -6.96 -0.75
C GLU A 49 10.33 -7.52 -0.22
N ASP A 50 10.07 -7.37 1.08
CA ASP A 50 8.89 -7.87 1.78
C ASP A 50 7.67 -6.94 1.68
N LEU A 51 7.82 -5.73 1.11
CA LEU A 51 6.73 -4.76 1.04
C LEU A 51 5.49 -5.31 0.30
N PRO A 52 5.59 -5.97 -0.87
CA PRO A 52 4.42 -6.52 -1.56
C PRO A 52 3.65 -7.53 -0.71
N GLN A 53 4.36 -8.44 -0.04
CA GLN A 53 3.77 -9.49 0.81
C GLN A 53 3.09 -8.87 2.03
N ALA A 54 3.70 -7.85 2.62
CA ALA A 54 3.10 -7.12 3.74
C ALA A 54 1.83 -6.34 3.34
N LEU A 55 1.81 -5.75 2.14
CA LEU A 55 0.60 -5.10 1.59
C LEU A 55 -0.49 -6.10 1.23
N GLU A 56 -0.12 -7.29 0.75
CA GLU A 56 -1.05 -8.39 0.50
C GLU A 56 -1.71 -8.88 1.80
N ALA A 57 -0.91 -9.12 2.85
CA ALA A 57 -1.40 -9.47 4.18
C ALA A 57 -2.33 -8.40 4.74
N LEU A 58 -1.92 -7.13 4.72
CA LEU A 58 -2.72 -6.01 5.19
C LEU A 58 -4.07 -5.92 4.45
N ALA A 59 -4.08 -6.07 3.13
CA ALA A 59 -5.29 -6.03 2.32
C ALA A 59 -6.20 -7.25 2.59
N GLY A 60 -5.63 -8.43 2.79
CA GLY A 60 -6.35 -9.66 3.13
C GLY A 60 -7.00 -9.61 4.51
N GLU A 61 -6.24 -9.26 5.54
CA GLU A 61 -6.70 -9.17 6.93
C GLU A 61 -7.79 -8.11 7.11
N SER A 62 -7.63 -6.97 6.44
CA SER A 62 -8.60 -5.88 6.51
C SER A 62 -9.83 -6.09 5.64
N ARG A 63 -9.76 -7.03 4.67
CA ARG A 63 -10.77 -7.20 3.60
C ARG A 63 -10.99 -5.91 2.79
N MET A 64 -9.94 -5.11 2.60
CA MET A 64 -9.99 -3.89 1.80
C MET A 64 -8.85 -3.89 0.77
N ARG A 65 -9.10 -3.36 -0.42
CA ARG A 65 -8.05 -3.21 -1.44
C ARG A 65 -7.03 -2.16 -1.02
N VAL A 66 -5.76 -2.44 -1.27
CA VAL A 66 -4.68 -1.46 -1.09
C VAL A 66 -4.01 -1.25 -2.43
N VAL A 67 -3.84 0.00 -2.83
CA VAL A 67 -3.17 0.40 -4.07
C VAL A 67 -1.91 1.16 -3.69
N ALA A 68 -0.74 0.67 -4.10
CA ALA A 68 0.53 1.23 -3.64
C ALA A 68 1.58 1.27 -4.74
N GLY A 69 2.30 2.39 -4.81
CA GLY A 69 3.51 2.52 -5.60
C GLY A 69 4.73 2.02 -4.82
N TYR A 70 5.48 1.08 -5.38
CA TYR A 70 6.66 0.48 -4.76
C TYR A 70 7.75 0.19 -5.79
N LEU A 71 8.98 0.02 -5.31
CA LEU A 71 10.08 -0.45 -6.13
C LEU A 71 10.04 -1.99 -6.18
N ALA A 72 9.73 -2.56 -7.34
CA ALA A 72 9.78 -4.01 -7.53
C ALA A 72 11.23 -4.48 -7.69
N GLN A 73 11.48 -5.80 -7.79
CA GLN A 73 12.84 -6.30 -8.07
C GLN A 73 13.41 -5.67 -9.34
N GLY A 74 14.60 -5.05 -9.22
CA GLY A 74 15.24 -4.19 -10.22
C GLY A 74 14.85 -2.70 -10.09
N PRO A 75 15.30 -1.81 -10.99
CA PRO A 75 14.96 -0.39 -10.93
C PRO A 75 13.56 -0.10 -11.50
N ARG A 76 12.54 -0.88 -11.12
CA ARG A 76 11.18 -0.78 -11.67
C ARG A 76 10.22 -0.15 -10.66
N ASN A 77 9.74 1.04 -10.98
CA ASN A 77 8.71 1.70 -10.20
C ASN A 77 7.34 1.17 -10.60
N ARG A 78 6.70 0.42 -9.69
CA ARG A 78 5.49 -0.33 -9.95
C ARG A 78 4.34 0.17 -9.08
N LEU A 79 3.17 0.34 -9.68
CA LEU A 79 1.90 0.49 -8.97
C LEU A 79 1.21 -0.87 -8.93
N GLY A 80 0.93 -1.40 -7.74
CA GLY A 80 0.24 -2.68 -7.54
C GLY A 80 -1.11 -2.51 -6.85
N VAL A 81 -2.02 -3.45 -7.11
CA VAL A 81 -3.31 -3.58 -6.41
C VAL A 81 -3.33 -4.89 -5.61
N PHE A 82 -3.42 -4.78 -4.28
CA PHE A 82 -3.39 -5.90 -3.34
C PHE A 82 -4.80 -6.23 -2.81
N PRO A 83 -5.08 -7.48 -2.38
CA PRO A 83 -4.16 -8.63 -2.38
C PRO A 83 -3.96 -9.23 -3.78
N GLN A 84 -4.97 -9.17 -4.65
CA GLN A 84 -4.91 -9.75 -6.00
C GLN A 84 -5.41 -8.77 -7.04
N GLY A 85 -4.52 -8.21 -7.86
CA GLY A 85 -4.90 -7.22 -8.86
C GLY A 85 -3.80 -6.94 -9.87
N PRO A 86 -4.12 -6.13 -10.89
CA PRO A 86 -3.15 -5.78 -11.92
C PRO A 86 -2.02 -4.94 -11.32
N PHE A 87 -0.91 -4.91 -12.05
CA PHE A 87 0.17 -3.97 -11.81
C PHE A 87 0.40 -3.09 -13.04
N TYR A 88 0.98 -1.92 -12.81
CA TYR A 88 1.45 -1.00 -13.82
C TYR A 88 2.92 -0.70 -13.53
N ASP A 89 3.79 -0.88 -14.54
CA ASP A 89 5.19 -0.45 -14.47
C ASP A 89 5.29 0.94 -15.12
N LYS A 90 5.89 1.88 -14.38
CA LYS A 90 6.24 3.23 -14.85
C LYS A 90 7.61 3.22 -15.50
#